data_AF-A0A1T0AVF5-F1
#
_entry.id   AF-A0A1T0AVF5-F1
#
_cell.length_a   1.000
_cell.length_b   1.000
_cell.length_c   1.000
_cell.angle_alpha   90.00
_cell.angle_beta   90.00
_cell.angle_gamma   90.00
#
_symmetry.space_group_name_H-M   'P 1'
#
loop_
_entity.id
_entity.type
_entity.pdbx_description
1 polymer ?
#
loop_
_entity_poly.entity_id
_entity_poly.type
_entity_poly.pdbx_seq_one_letter_code
_entity_poly.pdbx_strand_id
1 'polypeptide(L)'
;MVETRLIPEDTYKNLTQKHNLMGIVRNLFSPMDSPEEYERLLQQVSEMRQGFVALQPAMMKEISDSLIRHLPVLLVRDHSGNLGPSFLRLRNVKTRKSGFNALQEVMQDEVTPQEVKNALCQVEKERILLNMQVSILHTIIKQLRECKAKIEQVNQLT
;
A
#
# COMPACT_ATOMS: atom_id res chain seq x y z
N MET A 1 16.39 9.11 -20.21
CA MET A 1 16.15 7.87 -19.44
C MET A 1 14.66 7.82 -19.16
N VAL A 2 13.96 6.80 -19.66
CA VAL A 2 12.51 6.67 -19.44
C VAL A 2 12.32 6.11 -18.02
N GLU A 3 11.85 6.94 -17.09
CA GLU A 3 11.39 6.47 -15.78
C GLU A 3 10.23 5.48 -16.01
N THR A 4 10.52 4.19 -15.89
CA THR A 4 9.48 3.16 -15.95
C THR A 4 8.83 3.12 -14.57
N ARG A 5 7.82 3.98 -14.35
CA ARG A 5 6.98 3.89 -13.15
C ARG A 5 6.03 2.70 -13.30
N LEU A 6 5.89 1.88 -12.25
CA LEU A 6 4.96 0.75 -12.29
C LEU A 6 3.50 1.20 -12.18
N ILE A 7 3.28 2.28 -11.42
CA ILE A 7 1.97 2.90 -11.28
C ILE A 7 1.99 4.24 -12.03
N PRO A 8 1.18 4.39 -13.10
CA PRO A 8 1.05 5.66 -13.81
C PRO A 8 0.65 6.78 -12.85
N GLU A 9 1.21 7.98 -13.00
CA GLU A 9 0.99 9.10 -12.08
C GLU A 9 -0.50 9.48 -11.96
N ASP A 10 -1.23 9.44 -13.08
CA ASP A 10 -2.67 9.68 -13.11
C ASP A 10 -3.47 8.66 -12.29
N THR A 11 -2.94 7.47 -12.02
CA THR A 11 -3.60 6.46 -11.19
C THR A 11 -3.82 6.98 -9.78
N TYR A 12 -2.82 7.64 -9.19
CA TYR A 12 -2.96 8.23 -7.85
C TYR A 12 -3.98 9.36 -7.85
N LYS A 13 -3.93 10.24 -8.86
CA LYS A 13 -4.89 11.34 -9.02
C LYS A 13 -6.32 10.81 -9.15
N ASN A 14 -6.54 9.83 -10.03
CA ASN A 14 -7.84 9.22 -10.25
C ASN A 14 -8.35 8.50 -8.99
N LEU A 15 -7.46 7.79 -8.28
CA LEU A 15 -7.82 7.08 -7.05
C LEU A 15 -8.24 8.06 -5.93
N THR A 16 -7.45 9.11 -5.73
CA THR A 16 -7.70 10.13 -4.70
C THR A 16 -8.96 10.96 -4.98
N GLN A 17 -9.23 11.24 -6.25
CA GLN A 17 -10.46 11.90 -6.68
C GLN A 17 -11.68 10.99 -6.51
N LYS A 18 -11.60 9.75 -7.01
CA LYS A 18 -12.68 8.75 -6.93
C LYS A 18 -13.16 8.52 -5.50
N HIS A 19 -12.24 8.46 -4.55
CA HIS A 19 -12.56 8.19 -3.14
C HIS A 19 -12.67 9.45 -2.27
N ASN A 20 -12.62 10.65 -2.87
CA ASN A 20 -12.70 11.93 -2.15
C ASN A 20 -11.73 12.02 -0.95
N LEU A 21 -10.44 11.77 -1.18
CA LEU A 21 -9.43 11.78 -0.11
C LEU A 21 -9.44 13.10 0.69
N MET A 22 -9.61 14.23 0.01
CA MET A 22 -9.66 15.54 0.67
C MET A 22 -10.84 15.63 1.66
N GLY A 23 -12.01 15.12 1.27
CA GLY A 23 -13.16 15.01 2.16
C GLY A 23 -12.90 14.09 3.35
N ILE A 24 -12.26 12.94 3.12
CA ILE A 24 -11.87 12.00 4.18
C ILE A 24 -10.94 12.68 5.20
N VAL A 25 -9.87 13.32 4.74
CA VAL A 25 -8.91 14.00 5.63
C VAL A 25 -9.58 15.12 6.40
N ARG A 26 -10.42 15.93 5.74
CA ARG A 26 -11.18 16.98 6.41
C ARG A 26 -12.07 16.42 7.52
N ASN A 27 -12.85 15.38 7.22
CA ASN A 27 -13.77 14.76 8.18
C ASN A 27 -13.01 14.11 9.35
N LEU A 28 -11.86 13.49 9.10
CA LEU A 28 -11.01 12.88 10.13
C LEU A 28 -10.54 13.90 11.19
N PHE A 29 -10.32 15.15 10.79
CA PHE A 29 -9.89 16.24 11.66
C PHE A 29 -11.01 17.24 11.98
N SER A 30 -12.27 16.85 11.77
CA SER A 30 -13.45 17.62 12.16
C SER A 30 -14.06 17.07 13.46
N PRO A 31 -14.82 17.88 14.22
CA PRO A 31 -15.64 17.36 15.32
C PRO A 31 -16.58 16.25 14.83
N MET A 32 -16.65 15.17 15.60
CA MET A 32 -17.58 14.04 15.43
C MET A 32 -18.01 13.60 16.82
N ASP A 33 -19.30 13.37 17.03
CA ASP A 33 -19.86 12.99 18.33
C ASP A 33 -20.86 11.84 18.27
N SER A 34 -21.23 11.40 17.06
CA SER A 34 -22.19 10.31 16.86
C SER A 34 -21.53 9.04 16.29
N PRO A 35 -21.93 7.83 16.73
CA PRO A 35 -21.46 6.56 16.16
C PRO A 35 -21.63 6.46 14.64
N GLU A 36 -22.68 7.08 14.11
CA GLU A 36 -23.02 7.11 12.68
C GLU A 36 -21.98 7.88 11.85
N GLU A 37 -21.45 8.98 12.37
CA GLU A 37 -20.37 9.74 11.72
C GLU A 37 -19.08 8.92 11.64
N TYR A 38 -18.71 8.24 12.73
CA TYR A 38 -17.55 7.35 12.74
C TYR A 38 -17.73 6.18 11.78
N GLU A 39 -18.91 5.57 11.71
CA GLU A 39 -19.20 4.48 10.78
C GLU A 39 -19.12 4.94 9.32
N ARG A 40 -19.66 6.12 9.00
CA ARG A 40 -19.58 6.69 7.65
C ARG A 40 -18.13 6.94 7.23
N LEU A 41 -17.33 7.55 8.10
CA LEU A 41 -15.92 7.80 7.82
C LEU A 41 -15.13 6.49 7.72
N LEU A 42 -15.45 5.51 8.58
CA LEU A 42 -14.86 4.17 8.54
C LEU A 42 -15.09 3.49 7.19
N GLN A 43 -16.30 3.58 6.64
CA GLN A 43 -16.63 3.04 5.32
C GLN A 43 -15.80 3.72 4.23
N GLN A 44 -15.73 5.06 4.24
CA GLN A 44 -14.96 5.84 3.25
C GLN A 44 -13.46 5.50 3.27
N VAL A 45 -12.84 5.44 4.45
CA VAL A 45 -11.42 5.08 4.59
C VAL A 45 -11.18 3.62 4.17
N SER A 46 -12.14 2.73 4.45
CA SER A 46 -12.07 1.32 4.05
C SER A 46 -12.10 1.15 2.53
N GLU A 47 -12.96 1.89 1.83
CA GLU A 47 -13.00 1.91 0.36
C GLU A 47 -11.71 2.49 -0.24
N MET A 48 -11.20 3.59 0.32
CA MET A 48 -9.92 4.18 -0.09
C MET A 48 -8.79 3.16 0.04
N ARG A 49 -8.72 2.44 1.17
CA ARG A 49 -7.70 1.39 1.40
C ARG A 49 -7.81 0.27 0.37
N GLN A 50 -9.02 -0.20 0.09
CA GLN A 50 -9.25 -1.22 -0.94
C GLN A 50 -8.77 -0.74 -2.31
N GLY A 51 -9.00 0.53 -2.62
CA GLY A 51 -8.49 1.19 -3.83
C GLY A 51 -6.97 1.09 -3.97
N PHE A 52 -6.21 1.37 -2.91
CA PHE A 52 -4.74 1.20 -2.93
C PHE A 52 -4.32 -0.28 -2.99
N VAL A 53 -4.99 -1.16 -2.26
CA VAL A 53 -4.71 -2.62 -2.32
C VAL A 53 -4.93 -3.15 -3.75
N ALA A 54 -5.91 -2.61 -4.48
CA ALA A 54 -6.18 -2.98 -5.87
C ALA A 54 -5.07 -2.58 -6.85
N LEU A 55 -4.09 -1.76 -6.45
CA LEU A 55 -2.90 -1.46 -7.25
C LEU A 55 -1.84 -2.57 -7.17
N GLN A 56 -1.88 -3.41 -6.13
CA GLN A 56 -0.90 -4.48 -5.93
C GLN A 56 -0.82 -5.50 -7.07
N PRO A 57 -1.94 -6.03 -7.63
CA PRO A 57 -1.89 -6.91 -8.79
C PRO A 57 -1.20 -6.27 -10.01
N ALA A 58 -1.46 -4.99 -10.26
CA ALA A 58 -0.85 -4.27 -11.39
C ALA A 58 0.67 -4.17 -11.22
N MET A 59 1.15 -3.81 -10.02
CA MET A 59 2.59 -3.80 -9.72
C MET A 59 3.25 -5.18 -9.88
N MET A 60 2.58 -6.24 -9.42
CA MET A 60 3.10 -7.61 -9.55
C MET A 60 3.20 -8.05 -11.02
N LYS A 61 2.19 -7.69 -11.82
CA LYS A 61 2.17 -7.97 -13.26
C LYS A 61 3.29 -7.23 -13.98
N GLU A 62 3.47 -5.95 -13.71
CA GLU A 62 4.47 -5.11 -14.39
C GLU A 62 5.91 -5.61 -14.16
N ILE A 63 6.22 -6.14 -12.97
CA ILE A 63 7.53 -6.78 -12.73
C ILE A 63 7.72 -8.03 -13.59
N SER A 64 6.66 -8.79 -13.82
CA SER A 64 6.68 -10.01 -14.65
C SER A 64 6.85 -9.69 -16.13
N ASP A 65 6.33 -8.53 -16.58
CA ASP A 65 6.33 -8.10 -17.98
C ASP A 65 7.53 -7.20 -18.35
N SER A 66 8.25 -6.65 -17.36
CA SER A 66 9.37 -5.71 -17.56
C SER A 66 10.75 -6.39 -17.67
N LEU A 67 11.80 -5.56 -17.84
CA LEU A 67 13.22 -5.99 -17.87
C LEU A 67 13.64 -6.78 -16.62
N ILE A 68 12.93 -6.60 -15.51
CA ILE A 68 13.21 -7.24 -14.22
C ILE A 68 12.85 -8.73 -14.23
N ARG A 69 12.05 -9.21 -15.19
CA ARG A 69 11.62 -10.62 -15.29
C ARG A 69 12.77 -11.63 -15.34
N HIS A 70 13.97 -11.19 -15.74
CA HIS A 70 15.17 -12.01 -15.84
C HIS A 70 15.94 -12.13 -14.51
N LEU A 71 15.61 -11.31 -13.53
CA LEU A 71 16.21 -11.34 -12.20
C LEU A 71 15.55 -12.43 -11.34
N PRO A 72 16.28 -13.00 -10.37
CA PRO A 72 15.73 -14.00 -9.46
C PRO A 72 14.87 -13.36 -8.35
N VAL A 73 14.10 -12.32 -8.67
CA VAL A 73 13.28 -11.59 -7.70
C VAL A 73 11.82 -11.49 -8.14
N LEU A 74 10.92 -11.49 -7.17
CA LEU A 74 9.49 -11.28 -7.39
C LEU A 74 8.86 -10.52 -6.23
N LEU A 75 7.68 -9.95 -6.47
CA LEU A 75 6.82 -9.46 -5.39
C LEU A 75 5.90 -10.58 -4.92
N VAL A 76 5.89 -10.83 -3.62
CA VAL A 76 4.88 -11.65 -2.94
C VAL A 76 3.95 -10.78 -2.12
N ARG A 77 2.70 -11.23 -1.95
CA ARG A 77 1.84 -10.74 -0.88
C ARG A 77 2.17 -11.48 0.40
N ASP A 78 2.46 -10.72 1.44
CA ASP A 78 2.55 -11.22 2.82
C ASP A 78 1.28 -10.83 3.56
N HIS A 79 0.65 -11.82 4.20
CA HIS A 79 -0.56 -11.62 4.97
C HIS A 79 -0.19 -11.52 6.45
N SER A 80 -0.43 -10.34 7.04
CA SER A 80 -0.33 -10.19 8.50
C SER A 80 -1.62 -10.73 9.15
N GLY A 81 -1.73 -12.05 9.27
CA GLY A 81 -2.89 -12.73 9.87
C GLY A 81 -4.21 -12.58 9.08
N ASN A 82 -5.30 -13.13 9.62
CA ASN A 82 -6.61 -13.22 8.93
C ASN A 82 -7.32 -11.87 8.71
N LEU A 83 -6.89 -10.79 9.38
CA LEU A 83 -7.57 -9.48 9.38
C LEU A 83 -6.64 -8.29 9.07
N GLY A 84 -5.35 -8.54 8.89
CA GLY A 84 -4.36 -7.49 8.61
C GLY A 84 -4.29 -7.10 7.13
N PRO A 85 -3.66 -5.96 6.80
CA PRO A 85 -3.43 -5.57 5.42
C PRO A 85 -2.51 -6.58 4.72
N SER A 86 -2.78 -6.86 3.44
CA SER A 86 -1.82 -7.58 2.59
C SER A 86 -0.71 -6.61 2.19
N PHE A 87 0.53 -6.95 2.51
CA PHE A 87 1.69 -6.14 2.15
C PHE A 87 2.44 -6.78 0.99
N LEU A 88 2.99 -5.95 0.09
CA LEU A 88 3.92 -6.44 -0.91
C LEU A 88 5.32 -6.55 -0.32
N ARG A 89 6.02 -7.64 -0.62
CA ARG A 89 7.42 -7.85 -0.23
C ARG A 89 8.23 -8.35 -1.42
N LEU A 90 9.35 -7.71 -1.68
CA LEU A 90 10.34 -8.18 -2.64
C LEU A 90 11.02 -9.44 -2.08
N ARG A 91 11.14 -10.49 -2.89
CA ARG A 91 11.77 -11.76 -2.47
C ARG A 91 12.68 -12.28 -3.54
N ASN A 92 13.88 -12.70 -3.16
CA ASN A 92 14.78 -13.45 -4.03
C ASN A 92 14.37 -14.94 -4.00
N VAL A 93 14.06 -15.52 -5.16
CA VAL A 93 13.58 -16.91 -5.25
C VAL A 93 14.71 -17.93 -5.05
N LYS A 94 15.96 -17.56 -5.36
CA LYS A 94 17.13 -18.44 -5.20
C LYS A 94 17.60 -18.47 -3.75
N THR A 95 17.72 -17.31 -3.12
CA THR A 95 18.31 -17.18 -1.77
C THR A 95 17.27 -17.13 -0.66
N ARG A 96 15.98 -16.99 -1.01
CA ARG A 96 14.83 -16.76 -0.10
C ARG A 96 14.92 -15.48 0.74
N LYS A 97 15.95 -14.65 0.54
CA LYS A 97 16.06 -13.32 1.17
C LYS A 97 14.91 -12.44 0.73
N SER A 98 14.59 -11.43 1.53
CA SER A 98 13.45 -10.56 1.29
C SER A 98 13.70 -9.11 1.65
N GLY A 99 12.89 -8.21 1.09
CA GLY A 99 13.00 -6.77 1.28
C GLY A 99 14.36 -6.26 0.81
N PHE A 100 14.96 -5.37 1.61
CA PHE A 100 16.26 -4.78 1.32
C PHE A 100 17.36 -5.80 1.04
N ASN A 101 17.38 -6.94 1.74
CA ASN A 101 18.40 -7.97 1.53
C ASN A 101 18.29 -8.63 0.15
N ALA A 102 17.08 -8.80 -0.37
CA ALA A 102 16.87 -9.31 -1.74
C ALA A 102 17.30 -8.28 -2.79
N LEU A 103 17.01 -6.99 -2.53
CA LEU A 103 17.47 -5.89 -3.38
C LEU A 103 19.00 -5.83 -3.43
N GLN A 104 19.64 -5.83 -2.26
CA GLN A 104 21.08 -5.67 -2.12
C GLN A 104 21.86 -6.74 -2.89
N GLU A 105 21.41 -7.99 -2.87
CA GLU A 105 22.04 -9.08 -3.64
C GLU A 105 22.06 -8.79 -5.15
N VAL A 106 20.95 -8.29 -5.71
CA VAL A 106 20.88 -7.95 -7.13
C VAL A 106 21.71 -6.71 -7.45
N MET A 107 21.77 -5.74 -6.53
CA MET A 107 22.59 -4.54 -6.73
C MET A 107 24.09 -4.84 -6.75
N GLN A 108 24.52 -5.84 -5.97
CA GLN A 108 25.92 -6.28 -5.88
C GLN A 108 26.35 -7.20 -7.03
N ASP A 109 25.43 -7.72 -7.83
CA ASP A 109 25.75 -8.54 -9.00
C ASP A 109 26.33 -7.67 -10.12
N GLU A 110 27.62 -7.84 -10.42
CA GLU A 110 28.33 -7.11 -11.47
C GLU A 110 27.82 -7.42 -12.89
N VAL A 111 27.18 -8.58 -13.08
CA VAL A 111 26.68 -9.03 -14.39
C VAL A 111 25.33 -8.39 -14.71
N THR A 112 24.59 -7.92 -13.70
CA THR A 112 23.28 -7.29 -13.90
C THR A 112 23.46 -5.89 -14.53
N PRO A 113 22.85 -5.61 -15.70
CA PRO A 113 22.95 -4.29 -16.34
C PRO A 113 22.40 -3.16 -15.44
N GLN A 114 23.06 -1.99 -15.47
CA GLN A 114 22.69 -0.85 -14.63
C GLN A 114 21.24 -0.40 -14.84
N GLU A 115 20.71 -0.51 -16.06
CA GLU A 115 19.34 -0.15 -16.38
C GLU A 115 18.32 -1.06 -15.68
N VAL A 116 18.63 -2.34 -15.55
CA VAL A 116 17.82 -3.32 -14.80
C VAL A 116 17.89 -3.05 -13.29
N LYS A 117 19.07 -2.70 -12.77
CA LYS A 117 19.24 -2.27 -11.37
C LYS A 117 18.42 -1.02 -11.07
N ASN A 118 18.44 -0.03 -11.95
CA ASN A 118 17.66 1.20 -11.79
C ASN A 118 16.16 0.91 -11.79
N ALA A 119 15.69 0.05 -12.71
CA ALA A 119 14.30 -0.39 -12.74
C ALA A 119 13.90 -1.09 -11.43
N LEU A 120 14.68 -2.05 -10.94
CA LEU A 120 14.40 -2.75 -9.69
C LEU A 120 14.39 -1.80 -8.47
N CYS A 121 15.29 -0.82 -8.44
CA CYS A 121 15.31 0.21 -7.40
C CYS A 121 14.01 1.04 -7.41
N GLN A 122 13.53 1.41 -8.59
CA GLN A 122 12.26 2.13 -8.74
C GLN A 122 11.07 1.30 -8.25
N VAL A 123 11.02 0.01 -8.60
CA VAL A 123 10.03 -0.93 -8.10
C VAL A 123 9.98 -0.97 -6.57
N GLU A 124 11.15 -1.07 -5.94
CA GLU A 124 11.21 -1.15 -4.48
C GLU A 124 10.74 0.16 -3.82
N LYS A 125 11.06 1.32 -4.40
CA LYS A 125 10.56 2.63 -3.93
C LYS A 125 9.03 2.69 -4.01
N GLU A 126 8.43 2.29 -5.12
CA GLU A 126 6.97 2.28 -5.29
C GLU A 126 6.30 1.29 -4.35
N ARG A 127 6.91 0.11 -4.13
CA ARG A 127 6.42 -0.88 -3.17
C ARG A 127 6.43 -0.34 -1.73
N ILE A 128 7.50 0.36 -1.34
CA ILE A 128 7.61 1.02 -0.03
C ILE A 128 6.49 2.04 0.13
N LEU A 129 6.28 2.91 -0.85
CA LEU A 129 5.24 3.94 -0.84
C LEU A 129 3.84 3.32 -0.69
N LEU A 130 3.51 2.34 -1.53
CA LEU A 130 2.18 1.71 -1.50
C LEU A 130 1.92 1.01 -0.16
N ASN A 131 2.90 0.27 0.36
CA ASN A 131 2.76 -0.37 1.67
C ASN A 131 2.55 0.65 2.80
N MET A 132 3.27 1.79 2.76
CA MET A 132 3.09 2.86 3.73
C MET A 132 1.67 3.43 3.67
N GLN A 133 1.16 3.73 2.47
CA GLN A 133 -0.20 4.25 2.27
C GLN A 133 -1.28 3.28 2.79
N VAL A 134 -1.15 1.99 2.45
CA VAL A 134 -2.05 0.94 2.96
C VAL A 134 -1.98 0.83 4.48
N SER A 135 -0.78 0.94 5.07
CA SER A 135 -0.56 0.88 6.52
C SER A 135 -1.21 2.06 7.26
N ILE A 136 -1.04 3.29 6.76
CA ILE A 136 -1.68 4.49 7.34
C ILE A 136 -3.21 4.33 7.34
N LEU A 137 -3.80 3.96 6.20
CA LEU A 137 -5.24 3.77 6.09
C LEU A 137 -5.75 2.64 7.00
N HIS A 138 -4.99 1.57 7.15
CA HIS A 138 -5.33 0.50 8.09
C HIS A 138 -5.32 0.99 9.54
N THR A 139 -4.33 1.79 9.95
CA THR A 139 -4.27 2.40 11.29
C THR A 139 -5.46 3.33 11.53
N ILE A 140 -5.81 4.18 10.56
CA ILE A 140 -6.98 5.06 10.65
C ILE A 140 -8.26 4.25 10.88
N ILE A 141 -8.47 3.18 10.09
CA ILE A 141 -9.61 2.27 10.24
C ILE A 141 -9.69 1.66 11.65
N LYS A 142 -8.54 1.24 12.20
CA LYS A 142 -8.49 0.71 13.57
C LYS A 142 -8.90 1.77 14.60
N GLN A 143 -8.37 2.98 14.49
CA GLN A 143 -8.71 4.08 15.41
C GLN A 143 -10.19 4.48 15.31
N LEU A 144 -10.75 4.57 14.10
CA LEU A 144 -12.17 4.89 13.91
C LEU A 144 -13.09 3.85 14.57
N ARG A 145 -12.77 2.55 14.45
CA ARG A 145 -13.53 1.48 15.13
C ARG A 145 -13.46 1.58 16.64
N GLU A 146 -12.27 1.83 17.17
CA GLU A 146 -12.06 1.99 18.61
C GLU A 146 -12.82 3.21 19.15
N CYS A 147 -12.79 4.34 18.44
CA CYS A 147 -13.54 5.54 18.79
C CYS A 147 -15.05 5.31 18.73
N LYS A 148 -15.56 4.73 17.65
CA LYS A 148 -16.99 4.40 17.51
C LYS A 148 -17.49 3.59 18.71
N ALA A 149 -16.80 2.50 19.06
CA ALA A 149 -17.18 1.64 20.17
C ALA A 149 -17.17 2.37 21.52
N LYS A 150 -16.21 3.28 21.74
CA LYS A 150 -16.15 4.11 22.96
C LYS A 150 -17.30 5.13 23.02
N ILE A 151 -17.65 5.75 21.90
CA ILE A 151 -18.78 6.70 21.83
C ILE A 151 -20.11 5.97 22.06
N GLU A 152 -20.29 4.78 21.48
CA GLU A 152 -21.46 3.93 21.75
C GLU A 152 -21.60 3.60 23.25
N GLN A 153 -20.48 3.31 23.94
CA GLN A 153 -20.47 3.09 25.39
C GLN A 153 -20.84 4.35 26.17
N VAL A 154 -20.31 5.52 25.78
CA VAL A 154 -20.66 6.79 26.43
C VAL A 154 -22.15 7.09 26.26
N ASN A 155 -22.69 6.91 25.05
CA ASN A 155 -24.10 7.16 24.75
C ASN A 155 -25.06 6.22 25.51
N GLN A 156 -24.59 5.06 25.99
CA GLN A 156 -25.38 4.17 26.84
C GLN A 156 -25.50 4.65 28.29
N LEU A 157 -24.66 5.60 28.70
CA LEU A 157 -24.66 6.18 30.06
C LEU A 157 -25.53 7.44 30.17
N THR A 158 -25.99 7.98 29.04
CA THR A 158 -26.76 9.22 28.93
C THR A 158 -28.15 8.95 28.40
#